data_AF-A0A9Q5C0I5-F1
#
_entry.id   AF-A0A9Q5C0I5-F1
#
_cell.length_a   1.000
_cell.length_b   1.000
_cell.length_c   1.000
_cell.angle_alpha   90.00
_cell.angle_beta   90.00
_cell.angle_gamma   90.00
#
_symmetry.space_group_name_H-M   'P 1'
#
loop_
_entity.id
_entity.type
_entity.pdbx_description
1 polymer ?
#
loop_
_entity_poly.entity_id
_entity_poly.type
_entity_poly.pdbx_seq_one_letter_code
_entity_poly.pdbx_strand_id
1 'polypeptide(L)' 'MITNGETKISRVLALMSDGKNGAPCGACREFMVQMMEKDYQNVEVMMDYESNKVMTLGELTPEWWL' A
#
# COMPACT_ATOMS: atom_id res chain seq x y z
N MET A 1 3.22 -14.49 2.47
CA MET A 1 2.08 -13.95 1.72
C MET A 1 1.79 -14.80 0.47
N ILE A 2 2.11 -14.40 -0.76
CA ILE A 2 1.68 -15.12 -2.00
C ILE A 2 2.16 -16.58 -2.07
N THR A 3 3.48 -16.81 -1.89
CA THR A 3 4.05 -18.17 -1.90
C THR A 3 3.60 -19.02 -0.72
N ASN A 4 2.96 -18.40 0.26
CA ASN A 4 2.35 -19.03 1.44
C ASN A 4 0.81 -19.12 1.31
N GLY A 5 0.25 -18.87 0.12
CA GLY A 5 -1.18 -18.98 -0.17
C GLY A 5 -2.05 -17.79 0.25
N GLU A 6 -1.47 -16.73 0.81
CA GLU A 6 -2.20 -15.52 1.17
C GLU A 6 -2.42 -14.64 -0.07
N THR A 7 -3.59 -14.00 -0.15
CA THR A 7 -4.01 -13.21 -1.34
C THR A 7 -4.51 -11.81 -1.02
N LYS A 8 -4.68 -11.46 0.26
CA LYS A 8 -5.26 -10.17 0.68
C LYS A 8 -4.31 -9.33 1.50
N ILE A 9 -4.10 -8.08 1.08
CA ILE A 9 -3.34 -7.07 1.81
C ILE A 9 -4.34 -6.21 2.59
N SER A 10 -4.15 -6.04 3.90
CA SER A 10 -4.96 -5.12 4.70
C SER A 10 -4.24 -3.80 4.99
N ARG A 11 -2.95 -3.88 5.33
CA ARG A 11 -2.14 -2.73 5.73
C ARG A 11 -0.71 -2.85 5.22
N VAL A 12 -0.09 -1.72 4.89
CA VAL A 12 1.29 -1.64 4.39
C VAL A 12 2.06 -0.51 5.06
N LEU A 13 3.30 -0.80 5.41
CA LEU A 13 4.29 0.14 5.93
C LEU A 13 5.60 -0.10 5.17
N ALA A 14 6.17 0.96 4.59
CA ALA A 14 7.50 0.92 4.00
C ALA A 14 8.48 1.61 4.94
N LEU A 15 9.56 0.91 5.30
CA LEU A 15 10.65 1.44 6.12
C LEU A 15 11.87 1.71 5.23
N MET A 16 12.46 2.88 5.41
CA MET A 16 13.65 3.33 4.69
C MET A 16 14.91 2.90 5.46
N SER A 17 16.07 3.03 4.81
CA SER A 17 17.37 2.62 5.40
C SER A 17 17.75 3.39 6.67
N ASP A 18 17.17 4.57 6.88
CA ASP A 18 17.35 5.40 8.07
C ASP A 18 16.40 5.03 9.22
N GLY A 19 15.56 3.99 9.03
CA GLY A 19 14.58 3.53 10.00
C GLY A 19 13.28 4.34 10.04
N LYS A 20 13.15 5.40 9.23
CA LYS A 20 11.90 6.16 9.10
C LYS A 20 10.97 5.51 8.09
N ASN A 21 9.67 5.81 8.21
CA ASN A 21 8.72 5.34 7.20
C ASN A 21 8.79 6.21 5.94
N GLY A 22 8.53 5.59 4.80
CA GLY A 22 8.43 6.25 3.50
C GLY A 22 7.15 5.88 2.77
N ALA A 23 6.86 6.61 1.70
CA ALA A 23 5.76 6.24 0.80
C ALA A 23 6.18 5.05 -0.09
N PRO A 24 5.31 4.06 -0.32
CA PRO A 24 5.59 3.04 -1.33
C PRO A 24 5.73 3.69 -2.71
N CYS A 25 6.74 3.26 -3.48
CA CYS A 25 6.98 3.81 -4.82
C CYS A 25 5.83 3.47 -5.79
N GLY A 26 5.84 4.08 -6.98
CA GLY A 26 4.79 3.84 -7.99
C GLY A 26 4.64 2.37 -8.37
N ALA A 27 5.75 1.67 -8.61
CA ALA A 27 5.73 0.25 -8.97
C ALA A 27 5.17 -0.65 -7.85
N CYS A 28 5.48 -0.36 -6.58
CA CYS A 28 4.90 -1.08 -5.46
C CYS A 28 3.39 -0.85 -5.37
N ARG A 29 2.94 0.40 -5.58
CA ARG A 29 1.51 0.73 -5.60
C ARG A 29 0.79 -0.01 -6.71
N GLU A 30 1.31 0.01 -7.93
CA GLU A 30 0.77 -0.72 -9.07
C GLU A 30 0.63 -2.22 -8.79
N PHE A 31 1.68 -2.85 -8.25
CA PHE A 31 1.63 -4.26 -7.90
C PHE A 31 0.55 -4.58 -6.86
N MET A 32 0.42 -3.76 -5.82
CA MET A 32 -0.63 -3.91 -4.82
C MET A 32 -2.03 -3.75 -5.42
N VAL A 33 -2.22 -2.81 -6.34
CA VAL A 33 -3.50 -2.61 -7.05
C VAL A 33 -3.84 -3.83 -7.92
N GLN A 34 -2.87 -4.35 -8.69
CA GLN A 34 -3.06 -5.56 -9.51
C GLN A 34 -3.33 -6.81 -8.67
N MET A 35 -2.76 -6.92 -7.47
CA MET A 35 -3.07 -8.01 -6.54
C MET A 35 -4.47 -7.89 -5.95
N MET A 36 -4.92 -6.65 -5.71
CA MET A 36 -6.14 -6.33 -4.99
C MET A 36 -7.19 -5.70 -5.91
N GLU A 37 -7.29 -6.11 -7.18
CA GLU A 37 -8.04 -5.38 -8.24
C GLU A 37 -9.42 -4.85 -7.81
N LYS A 38 -10.17 -5.66 -7.03
CA LYS A 38 -11.52 -5.32 -6.55
C LYS A 38 -11.56 -4.53 -5.24
N ASP A 39 -10.52 -4.66 -4.42
CA ASP A 39 -10.52 -4.25 -3.00
C ASP A 39 -9.35 -3.30 -2.64
N TYR A 40 -8.50 -2.92 -3.61
CA TYR A 40 -7.27 -2.16 -3.35
C TYR A 40 -7.54 -0.84 -2.66
N GLN A 41 -8.68 -0.22 -2.95
CA GLN A 41 -9.11 1.06 -2.38
C GLN A 41 -9.22 1.03 -0.85
N ASN A 42 -9.34 -0.16 -0.24
CA ASN A 42 -9.42 -0.35 1.20
C ASN A 42 -8.07 -0.69 1.86
N VAL A 43 -7.01 -0.88 1.08
CA VAL A 43 -5.68 -1.18 1.62
C VAL A 43 -5.15 0.07 2.32
N GLU A 44 -4.87 -0.03 3.61
CA GLU A 44 -4.33 1.08 4.40
C GLU A 44 -2.80 1.17 4.22
N VAL A 45 -2.28 2.38 4.04
CA VAL A 45 -0.86 2.67 3.86
C VAL A 45 -0.44 3.70 4.90
N MET A 46 0.52 3.33 5.74
CA MET A 46 1.11 4.25 6.73
C MET A 46 2.05 5.24 6.03
N MET A 47 1.60 6.48 5.88
CA MET A 47 2.31 7.54 5.16
C MET A 47 3.24 8.36 6.06
N ASP A 48 2.89 8.51 7.32
CA ASP A 48 3.73 9.14 8.34
C ASP A 48 3.42 8.51 9.70
N TYR A 49 4.40 7.79 10.24
CA TYR A 49 4.27 7.09 11.51
C TYR A 49 4.23 8.06 12.70
N GLU A 50 4.96 9.18 12.64
CA GLU A 50 5.05 10.14 13.75
C GLU A 50 3.74 10.91 13.93
N SER A 51 3.11 11.30 12.82
CA SER A 51 1.78 11.96 12.84
C SER A 51 0.61 10.98 12.79
N ASN A 52 0.87 9.67 12.79
CA ASN A 52 -0.13 8.60 12.63
C ASN A 52 -1.03 8.82 11.40
N LYS A 53 -0.43 9.31 10.30
CA LYS A 53 -1.14 9.56 9.04
C LYS A 53 -1.21 8.27 8.24
N VAL A 54 -2.43 7.76 8.12
CA VAL A 54 -2.78 6.63 7.25
C VAL A 54 -3.58 7.17 6.07
N MET A 55 -3.27 6.68 4.87
CA MET A 55 -4.05 6.90 3.66
C MET A 55 -4.38 5.55 3.05
N THR A 56 -5.45 5.45 2.27
CA THR A 56 -5.72 4.24 1.51
C THR A 56 -4.94 4.22 0.20
N LEU A 57 -4.74 3.02 -0.35
CA LEU A 57 -4.13 2.90 -1.67
C LEU A 57 -4.99 3.56 -2.75
N GLY A 58 -6.31 3.58 -2.59
CA GLY A 58 -7.23 4.32 -3.47
C GLY A 58 -6.97 5.83 -3.48
N GLU A 59 -6.66 6.43 -2.33
CA GLU A 59 -6.27 7.84 -2.25
C GLU A 59 -4.88 8.11 -2.88
N LEU A 60 -3.98 7.13 -2.82
CA LEU A 60 -2.62 7.25 -3.35
C LEU A 60 -2.50 6.93 -4.84
N THR A 61 -3.50 6.29 -5.42
CA THR A 61 -3.60 5.97 -6.85
C THR A 61 -5.03 6.25 -7.35
N PRO A 62 -5.45 7.54 -7.40
CA PRO A 62 -6.77 7.91 -7.86
C PRO A 62 -6.95 7.58 -9.34
N GLU A 63 -8.19 7.30 -9.75
CA GLU A 63 -8.57 7.05 -11.15
C GLU A 63 -7.71 5.96 -11.82
N TRP A 64 -7.45 4.89 -11.07
CA TRP A 64 -6.72 3.75 -11.61
C TRP A 64 -7.47 3.15 -12.81
N TRP A 65 -6.71 2.59 -13.75
CA TRP A 65 -7.20 2.15 -15.06
C TRP A 65 -7.81 0.74 -15.08
N LEU A 66 -7.91 0.09 -13.91
CA LEU A 66 -8.63 -1.17 -13.69
C LEU A 66 -10.00 -0.86 -13.09
#